data_AF-A0A2N5YLF7-F1
#
_entry.id   AF-A0A2N5YLF7-F1
#
_cell.length_a   1.000
_cell.length_b   1.000
_cell.length_c   1.000
_cell.angle_alpha   90.00
_cell.angle_beta   90.00
_cell.angle_gamma   90.00
#
_symmetry.space_group_name_H-M   'P 1'
#
loop_
_entity.id
_entity.type
_entity.pdbx_description
1 polymer ?
#
loop_
_entity_poly.entity_id
_entity_poly.type
_entity_poly.pdbx_seq_one_letter_code
_entity_poly.pdbx_strand_id
1 'polypeptide(L)'
;MNQLIKPTDMKKILFLICLLPYFSFAQITFTSTDLPAVGDTFLFYIDTNCVVDLGTPSGNQNWDLTGLDEDSASAIAYFDPSGLPFSGDFPTANLCNGDSTGYMFYNVSNSGMEIVGMRAEFPNLMTINFTDPSLLLGTPVTYGSSFTDYSEWEIAYDYNPADMDTFYVSTSNKTLNCDAWGSISTPYGFYDDVLRIKENTINVANLIIELNGSPVYTQEVSRDTVVNYFFITNELHYPVATIKLNPDESEILEIEYMYTPIISNGQIESVSDGNWTTPTTWDCMCIPTPGDEITVSNDVTLDTDFFLTNTLIINNGASLIKDGNERYFATSDASVIVNGKFHTDYLYLGNGTTTINDSLLVNISMFNSSNLSNLGVIAEIDSLFNAGTITNSGEINALNYTSENTFSNSGDCYFENFTNTGVFTNTGFFEFDDMTNLGLFEFQSGTATGNYDFLNSGYVNHAQSASINIGNDFMNSNLDSSIAYYNIEGQMTVLNNWMNFDTIAGINGQITVSNSTGNDGALLGSFDLCDQTPPPSYPFIDINNGVIDPDISFCGTVQIETPVSTNFKIYPNPTSDYINIELENESYFSFELFDIN
;
A
#
# COMPACT_ATOMS: atom_id res chain seq x y z
N MET A 1 -15.07 73.24 -35.38
CA MET A 1 -15.48 73.58 -34.00
C MET A 1 -14.96 72.44 -33.13
N ASN A 2 -13.72 72.58 -32.65
CA ASN A 2 -13.05 71.56 -31.83
C ASN A 2 -13.64 71.62 -30.43
N GLN A 3 -14.53 70.68 -30.09
CA GLN A 3 -14.92 70.49 -28.70
C GLN A 3 -13.76 69.81 -27.98
N LEU A 4 -13.00 70.61 -27.24
CA LEU A 4 -12.00 70.14 -26.29
C LEU A 4 -12.71 69.31 -25.20
N ILE A 5 -12.33 68.03 -25.11
CA ILE A 5 -12.76 67.13 -24.03
C ILE A 5 -12.37 67.79 -22.71
N LYS A 6 -13.33 67.96 -21.78
CA LYS A 6 -13.06 68.62 -20.51
C LYS A 6 -12.12 67.75 -19.66
N PRO A 7 -11.20 68.33 -18.88
CA PRO A 7 -10.27 67.55 -18.05
C PRO A 7 -10.94 66.58 -17.07
N THR A 8 -12.18 66.88 -16.68
CA THR A 8 -13.02 66.02 -15.83
C THR A 8 -13.57 64.80 -16.55
N ASP A 9 -13.71 64.85 -17.88
CA ASP A 9 -14.20 63.76 -18.72
C ASP A 9 -13.04 62.83 -19.13
N MET A 10 -11.81 63.36 -19.26
CA MET A 10 -10.59 62.55 -19.41
C MET A 10 -10.29 61.68 -18.19
N LYS A 11 -10.57 62.14 -16.96
CA LYS A 11 -10.42 61.32 -15.75
C LYS A 11 -11.40 60.14 -15.70
N LYS A 12 -12.62 60.32 -16.22
CA LYS A 12 -13.63 59.25 -16.28
C LYS A 12 -13.32 58.22 -17.38
N ILE A 13 -12.78 58.67 -18.52
CA ILE A 13 -12.32 57.78 -19.60
C ILE A 13 -11.07 56.99 -19.17
N LEU A 14 -10.13 57.62 -18.46
CA LEU A 14 -8.93 56.94 -17.94
C LEU A 14 -9.27 55.92 -16.85
N PHE A 15 -10.27 56.20 -16.00
CA PHE A 15 -10.76 55.26 -15.00
C PHE A 15 -11.54 54.09 -15.62
N LEU A 16 -12.22 54.30 -16.75
CA LEU A 16 -12.95 53.26 -17.49
C LEU A 16 -12.00 52.32 -18.26
N ILE A 17 -10.85 52.81 -18.71
CA ILE A 17 -9.79 52.00 -19.37
C ILE A 17 -9.00 51.17 -18.33
N CYS A 18 -8.83 51.67 -17.09
CA CYS A 18 -8.21 50.90 -16.00
C CYS A 18 -9.13 49.87 -15.33
N LEU A 19 -10.42 49.84 -15.68
CA LEU A 19 -11.43 48.90 -15.14
C LEU A 19 -11.81 47.79 -16.12
N LEU A 20 -11.16 47.69 -17.29
CA LEU A 20 -11.21 46.49 -18.10
C LEU A 20 -10.42 45.40 -17.37
N PRO A 21 -11.08 44.37 -16.79
CA PRO A 21 -10.37 43.20 -16.36
C PRO A 21 -9.71 42.61 -17.62
N TYR A 22 -8.41 42.38 -17.55
CA TYR A 22 -7.71 41.53 -18.50
C TYR A 22 -8.36 40.14 -18.42
N PHE A 23 -9.35 39.87 -19.27
CA PHE A 23 -9.68 38.50 -19.66
C PHE A 23 -8.55 38.04 -20.59
N SER A 24 -7.35 37.80 -20.04
CA SER A 24 -6.41 36.93 -20.73
C SER A 24 -6.82 35.52 -20.38
N PHE A 25 -7.42 34.81 -21.34
CA PHE A 25 -7.39 33.36 -21.29
C PHE A 25 -5.91 32.97 -21.33
N ALA A 26 -5.43 32.31 -20.28
CA ALA A 26 -4.11 31.71 -20.32
C ALA A 26 -4.13 30.69 -21.47
N GLN A 27 -3.16 30.76 -22.37
CA GLN A 27 -3.06 29.81 -23.47
C GLN A 27 -2.57 28.47 -22.89
N ILE A 28 -3.25 27.38 -23.21
CA ILE A 28 -2.82 26.02 -22.85
C ILE A 28 -1.37 25.86 -23.33
N THR A 29 -0.49 25.55 -22.39
CA THR A 29 0.95 25.43 -22.63
C THR A 29 1.41 24.10 -22.08
N PHE A 30 1.75 23.19 -22.98
CA PHE A 30 2.31 21.90 -22.61
C PHE A 30 3.84 22.01 -22.66
N THR A 31 4.50 21.54 -21.62
CA THR A 31 5.93 21.74 -21.34
C THR A 31 6.62 20.41 -21.09
N SER A 32 7.92 20.43 -20.84
CA SER A 32 8.67 19.20 -20.57
C SER A 32 8.29 18.51 -19.26
N THR A 33 7.61 19.19 -18.33
CA THR A 33 7.06 18.55 -17.13
C THR A 33 5.80 17.74 -17.43
N ASP A 34 5.21 17.91 -18.61
CA ASP A 34 4.04 17.15 -19.06
C ASP A 34 4.44 15.95 -19.95
N LEU A 35 5.74 15.65 -20.05
CA LEU A 35 6.28 14.47 -20.76
C LEU A 35 6.43 13.28 -19.79
N PRO A 36 6.48 12.04 -20.30
CA PRO A 36 6.69 10.86 -19.46
C PRO A 36 7.96 10.94 -18.60
N ALA A 37 7.87 10.46 -17.37
CA ALA A 37 8.96 10.35 -16.42
C ALA A 37 9.21 8.88 -16.02
N VAL A 38 10.37 8.63 -15.38
CA VAL A 38 10.71 7.31 -14.85
C VAL A 38 9.69 6.90 -13.78
N GLY A 39 9.10 5.72 -13.95
CA GLY A 39 8.09 5.16 -13.04
C GLY A 39 6.66 5.31 -13.57
N ASP A 40 6.43 6.18 -14.56
CA ASP A 40 5.10 6.36 -15.14
C ASP A 40 4.67 5.12 -15.91
N THR A 41 3.43 4.69 -15.68
CA THR A 41 2.78 3.59 -16.39
C THR A 41 1.42 4.04 -16.90
N PHE A 42 1.12 3.78 -18.17
CA PHE A 42 -0.15 4.14 -18.79
C PHE A 42 -0.84 2.89 -19.32
N LEU A 43 -2.14 2.76 -19.03
CA LEU A 43 -3.02 1.78 -19.66
C LEU A 43 -3.93 2.47 -20.65
N PHE A 44 -4.05 1.90 -21.85
CA PHE A 44 -4.85 2.44 -22.94
C PHE A 44 -5.54 1.32 -23.71
N TYR A 45 -6.62 1.70 -24.38
CA TYR A 45 -7.34 0.86 -25.31
C TYR A 45 -7.10 1.33 -26.74
N ILE A 46 -7.20 0.39 -27.68
CA ILE A 46 -7.08 0.63 -29.10
C ILE A 46 -8.41 0.22 -29.73
N ASP A 47 -8.99 1.12 -30.53
CA ASP A 47 -10.15 0.87 -31.39
C ASP A 47 -9.71 0.94 -32.85
N THR A 48 -9.91 -0.15 -33.60
CA THR A 48 -9.54 -0.27 -35.02
C THR A 48 -10.72 -0.11 -35.97
N ASN A 49 -11.94 0.06 -35.45
CA ASN A 49 -13.19 0.16 -36.21
C ASN A 49 -13.97 1.42 -35.85
N CYS A 50 -13.27 2.55 -35.77
CA CYS A 50 -13.82 3.81 -35.28
C CYS A 50 -14.12 4.82 -36.41
N VAL A 51 -15.10 5.70 -36.14
CA VAL A 51 -15.38 6.88 -36.98
C VAL A 51 -15.63 8.06 -36.04
N VAL A 52 -14.69 9.01 -36.02
CA VAL A 52 -14.79 10.24 -35.22
C VAL A 52 -14.61 11.48 -36.10
N ASP A 53 -15.29 12.56 -35.75
CA ASP A 53 -15.07 13.86 -36.40
C ASP A 53 -13.88 14.56 -35.76
N LEU A 54 -12.79 14.65 -36.51
CA LEU A 54 -11.58 15.36 -36.06
C LEU A 54 -11.77 16.87 -36.09
N GLY A 55 -12.73 17.40 -36.86
CA GLY A 55 -12.92 18.83 -37.05
C GLY A 55 -11.76 19.49 -37.82
N THR A 56 -11.96 20.74 -38.21
CA THR A 56 -10.96 21.53 -38.94
C THR A 56 -10.00 22.26 -37.99
N PRO A 57 -8.74 22.52 -38.40
CA PRO A 57 -7.78 23.31 -37.61
C PRO A 57 -8.38 24.64 -37.13
N SER A 58 -8.64 24.74 -35.82
CA SER A 58 -9.27 25.92 -35.20
C SER A 58 -9.23 25.81 -33.68
N GLY A 59 -9.54 26.91 -33.00
CA GLY A 59 -9.68 26.91 -31.54
C GLY A 59 -11.08 26.50 -31.07
N ASN A 60 -11.17 26.11 -29.80
CA ASN A 60 -12.41 25.75 -29.11
C ASN A 60 -13.19 24.64 -29.81
N GLN A 61 -12.49 23.57 -30.20
CA GLN A 61 -13.09 22.33 -30.70
C GLN A 61 -13.72 21.51 -29.57
N ASN A 62 -14.63 20.61 -29.90
CA ASN A 62 -15.16 19.61 -28.99
C ASN A 62 -15.12 18.24 -29.67
N TRP A 63 -14.17 17.41 -29.25
CA TRP A 63 -13.97 16.07 -29.79
C TRP A 63 -14.72 15.05 -28.92
N ASP A 64 -15.72 14.40 -29.51
CA ASP A 64 -16.51 13.37 -28.84
C ASP A 64 -16.04 11.98 -29.30
N LEU A 65 -15.30 11.32 -28.42
CA LEU A 65 -14.78 9.95 -28.56
C LEU A 65 -15.52 8.99 -27.61
N THR A 66 -16.65 9.38 -27.03
CA THR A 66 -17.38 8.54 -26.05
C THR A 66 -17.96 7.25 -26.66
N GLY A 67 -18.03 7.17 -27.99
CA GLY A 67 -18.52 6.01 -28.73
C GLY A 67 -17.46 5.03 -29.20
N LEU A 68 -16.21 5.11 -28.70
CA LEU A 68 -15.15 4.15 -29.02
C LEU A 68 -15.36 2.81 -28.31
N ASP A 69 -14.95 1.73 -28.98
CA ASP A 69 -14.98 0.36 -28.49
C ASP A 69 -13.59 -0.08 -27.96
N GLU A 70 -13.57 -1.17 -27.18
CA GLU A 70 -12.35 -1.76 -26.59
C GLU A 70 -11.85 -2.96 -27.43
N ASP A 71 -11.35 -2.75 -28.65
CA ASP A 71 -10.89 -3.87 -29.50
C ASP A 71 -9.66 -4.58 -28.90
N SER A 72 -8.74 -3.83 -28.30
CA SER A 72 -7.60 -4.38 -27.55
C SER A 72 -7.08 -3.42 -26.49
N ALA A 73 -6.33 -3.94 -25.52
CA ALA A 73 -5.68 -3.16 -24.46
C ALA A 73 -4.16 -3.27 -24.58
N SER A 74 -3.46 -2.21 -24.20
CA SER A 74 -2.00 -2.17 -24.16
C SER A 74 -1.53 -1.26 -23.03
N ALA A 75 -0.32 -1.53 -22.55
CA ALA A 75 0.29 -0.78 -21.47
C ALA A 75 1.71 -0.37 -21.86
N ILE A 76 2.13 0.79 -21.40
CA ILE A 76 3.51 1.26 -21.50
C ILE A 76 3.99 1.67 -20.12
N ALA A 77 5.13 1.13 -19.71
CA ALA A 77 5.80 1.47 -18.46
C ALA A 77 7.17 2.07 -18.77
N TYR A 78 7.42 3.25 -18.24
CA TYR A 78 8.68 3.96 -18.40
C TYR A 78 9.57 3.76 -17.18
N PHE A 79 10.84 3.47 -17.39
CA PHE A 79 11.81 3.22 -16.32
C PHE A 79 13.20 3.76 -16.68
N ASP A 80 14.05 3.85 -15.65
CA ASP A 80 15.44 4.34 -15.81
C ASP A 80 16.28 3.32 -16.60
N PRO A 81 16.85 3.71 -17.76
CA PRO A 81 17.70 2.82 -18.54
C PRO A 81 18.98 2.39 -17.79
N SER A 82 19.43 3.13 -16.77
CA SER A 82 20.72 2.89 -16.09
C SER A 82 20.84 1.49 -15.47
N GLY A 83 19.71 0.88 -15.08
CA GLY A 83 19.65 -0.47 -14.52
C GLY A 83 19.81 -1.61 -15.53
N LEU A 84 19.78 -1.33 -16.83
CA LEU A 84 19.84 -2.36 -17.87
C LEU A 84 21.30 -2.78 -18.16
N PRO A 85 21.58 -4.07 -18.42
CA PRO A 85 22.94 -4.55 -18.74
C PRO A 85 23.58 -3.90 -19.97
N PHE A 86 22.75 -3.31 -20.84
CA PHE A 86 23.12 -2.69 -22.11
C PHE A 86 22.89 -1.17 -22.12
N SER A 87 22.69 -0.55 -20.95
CA SER A 87 22.53 0.90 -20.82
C SER A 87 23.70 1.69 -21.42
N GLY A 88 24.91 1.12 -21.39
CA GLY A 88 26.10 1.70 -22.00
C GLY A 88 26.05 1.87 -23.52
N ASP A 89 25.14 1.17 -24.21
CA ASP A 89 24.95 1.32 -25.67
C ASP A 89 24.18 2.61 -26.01
N PHE A 90 23.44 3.19 -25.05
CA PHE A 90 22.58 4.36 -25.22
C PHE A 90 22.92 5.48 -24.19
N PRO A 91 24.11 6.09 -24.28
CA PRO A 91 24.65 6.95 -23.22
C PRO A 91 23.89 8.27 -23.01
N THR A 92 23.05 8.69 -23.96
CA THR A 92 22.21 9.89 -23.87
C THR A 92 20.79 9.59 -23.38
N ALA A 93 20.43 8.31 -23.23
CA ALA A 93 19.10 7.93 -22.78
C ALA A 93 18.93 8.22 -21.28
N ASN A 94 17.83 8.86 -20.92
CA ASN A 94 17.42 9.09 -19.52
C ASN A 94 16.04 8.49 -19.21
N LEU A 95 15.41 7.85 -20.20
CA LEU A 95 14.14 7.15 -20.07
C LEU A 95 14.12 5.98 -21.04
N CYS A 96 13.47 4.87 -20.69
CA CYS A 96 13.22 3.77 -21.62
C CYS A 96 11.90 3.06 -21.30
N ASN A 97 11.37 2.33 -22.28
CA ASN A 97 10.29 1.37 -22.09
C ASN A 97 10.60 0.10 -22.87
N GLY A 98 10.05 -1.03 -22.45
CA GLY A 98 10.29 -2.30 -23.13
C GLY A 98 10.04 -3.52 -22.24
N ASP A 99 10.31 -4.68 -22.79
CA ASP A 99 10.15 -5.98 -22.14
C ASP A 99 11.18 -7.01 -22.65
N SER A 100 10.91 -8.29 -22.44
CA SER A 100 11.77 -9.39 -22.90
C SER A 100 11.96 -9.49 -24.43
N THR A 101 11.16 -8.77 -25.23
CA THR A 101 11.23 -8.78 -26.69
C THR A 101 12.07 -7.63 -27.23
N GLY A 102 12.11 -6.50 -26.53
CA GLY A 102 12.93 -5.35 -26.89
C GLY A 102 12.63 -4.10 -26.08
N TYR A 103 13.46 -3.09 -26.28
CA TYR A 103 13.47 -1.81 -25.56
C TYR A 103 13.60 -0.64 -26.53
N MET A 104 12.90 0.44 -26.23
CA MET A 104 13.05 1.75 -26.84
C MET A 104 13.67 2.71 -25.83
N PHE A 105 14.60 3.54 -26.29
CA PHE A 105 15.37 4.45 -25.45
C PHE A 105 15.09 5.89 -25.85
N TYR A 106 14.92 6.74 -24.84
CA TYR A 106 14.57 8.14 -25.04
C TYR A 106 15.49 9.07 -24.27
N ASN A 107 15.60 10.28 -24.82
CA ASN A 107 16.13 11.45 -24.13
C ASN A 107 15.00 12.47 -23.96
N VAL A 108 14.58 12.68 -22.72
CA VAL A 108 13.59 13.68 -22.31
C VAL A 108 14.31 14.91 -21.80
N SER A 109 14.01 16.08 -22.36
CA SER A 109 14.61 17.36 -21.96
C SER A 109 13.62 18.51 -22.11
N ASN A 110 14.07 19.74 -21.81
CA ASN A 110 13.23 20.93 -21.96
C ASN A 110 12.75 21.18 -23.40
N SER A 111 13.42 20.63 -24.41
CA SER A 111 13.04 20.77 -25.83
C SER A 111 12.06 19.70 -26.31
N GLY A 112 11.86 18.63 -25.55
CA GLY A 112 10.96 17.54 -25.94
C GLY A 112 11.47 16.16 -25.53
N MET A 113 10.81 15.15 -26.07
CA MET A 113 11.15 13.73 -25.95
C MET A 113 11.62 13.20 -27.30
N GLU A 114 12.85 12.66 -27.34
CA GLU A 114 13.48 12.12 -28.54
C GLU A 114 13.76 10.63 -28.38
N ILE A 115 13.61 9.85 -29.45
CA ILE A 115 14.03 8.46 -29.53
C ILE A 115 15.52 8.46 -29.90
N VAL A 116 16.36 7.92 -29.02
CA VAL A 116 17.81 7.84 -29.25
C VAL A 116 18.25 6.48 -29.78
N GLY A 117 17.40 5.45 -29.62
CA GLY A 117 17.77 4.11 -30.00
C GLY A 117 16.73 3.06 -29.65
N MET A 118 16.97 1.85 -30.17
CA MET A 118 16.16 0.68 -29.88
C MET A 118 17.02 -0.57 -29.80
N ARG A 119 16.54 -1.55 -29.05
CA ARG A 119 17.19 -2.85 -28.91
C ARG A 119 16.16 -3.96 -28.99
N ALA A 120 16.27 -4.84 -29.96
CA ALA A 120 15.49 -6.07 -30.02
C ALA A 120 16.27 -7.20 -29.34
N GLU A 121 15.60 -7.98 -28.49
CA GLU A 121 16.17 -9.13 -27.77
C GLU A 121 15.73 -10.47 -28.38
N PHE A 122 14.54 -10.55 -29.01
CA PHE A 122 14.00 -11.75 -29.62
C PHE A 122 13.31 -11.45 -30.97
N PRO A 123 13.42 -12.29 -32.03
CA PRO A 123 14.15 -13.55 -32.12
C PRO A 123 15.66 -13.40 -32.42
N ASN A 124 16.12 -12.20 -32.77
CA ASN A 124 17.52 -11.90 -33.01
C ASN A 124 17.91 -10.65 -32.24
N LEU A 125 19.07 -10.70 -31.58
CA LEU A 125 19.64 -9.55 -30.91
C LEU A 125 20.02 -8.49 -31.95
N MET A 126 19.47 -7.30 -31.81
CA MET A 126 19.78 -6.15 -32.67
C MET A 126 19.77 -4.88 -31.84
N THR A 127 20.86 -4.12 -31.91
CA THR A 127 20.99 -2.81 -31.27
C THR A 127 21.08 -1.76 -32.36
N ILE A 128 20.17 -0.79 -32.35
CA ILE A 128 20.13 0.31 -33.32
C ILE A 128 20.27 1.61 -32.54
N ASN A 129 21.33 2.35 -32.84
CA ASN A 129 21.52 3.72 -32.38
C ASN A 129 21.09 4.69 -33.46
N PHE A 130 20.37 5.73 -33.08
CA PHE A 130 20.02 6.80 -34.01
C PHE A 130 21.22 7.72 -34.12
N THR A 131 21.72 7.88 -35.35
CA THR A 131 22.80 8.84 -35.65
C THR A 131 22.29 10.27 -35.53
N ASP A 132 21.01 10.49 -35.83
CA ASP A 132 20.24 11.68 -35.49
C ASP A 132 18.93 11.24 -34.80
N PRO A 133 18.74 11.52 -33.49
CA PRO A 133 17.56 11.10 -32.72
C PRO A 133 16.24 11.55 -33.37
N SER A 134 15.16 10.80 -33.13
CA SER A 134 13.84 11.15 -33.68
C SER A 134 12.97 11.86 -32.65
N LEU A 135 12.55 13.09 -32.94
CA LEU A 135 11.65 13.83 -32.07
C LEU A 135 10.26 13.18 -32.03
N LEU A 136 9.83 12.70 -30.86
CA LEU A 136 8.48 12.18 -30.66
C LEU A 136 7.50 13.33 -30.40
N LEU A 137 7.84 14.21 -29.46
CA LEU A 137 7.03 15.37 -29.09
C LEU A 137 7.93 16.54 -28.66
N GLY A 138 7.70 17.73 -29.23
CA GLY A 138 8.46 18.94 -28.90
C GLY A 138 7.81 19.78 -27.80
N THR A 139 8.64 20.39 -26.95
CA THR A 139 8.19 21.28 -25.86
C THR A 139 9.00 22.59 -25.82
N PRO A 140 8.42 23.72 -25.34
CA PRO A 140 7.01 23.90 -25.00
C PRO A 140 6.13 24.05 -26.25
N VAL A 141 4.88 23.59 -26.16
CA VAL A 141 3.90 23.63 -27.24
C VAL A 141 2.65 24.39 -26.81
N THR A 142 2.18 25.27 -27.69
CA THR A 142 0.94 26.03 -27.57
C THR A 142 0.22 25.99 -28.92
N TYR A 143 -1.05 26.40 -28.98
CA TYR A 143 -1.75 26.52 -30.26
C TYR A 143 -0.96 27.37 -31.28
N GLY A 144 -0.69 26.82 -32.46
CA GLY A 144 0.10 27.43 -33.52
C GLY A 144 1.60 27.11 -33.49
N SER A 145 2.09 26.41 -32.46
CA SER A 145 3.46 25.88 -32.43
C SER A 145 3.69 24.86 -33.55
N SER A 146 4.91 24.85 -34.09
CA SER A 146 5.33 23.91 -35.13
C SER A 146 6.76 23.46 -34.88
N PHE A 147 7.03 22.17 -35.06
CA PHE A 147 8.35 21.57 -35.00
C PHE A 147 8.63 20.78 -36.28
N THR A 148 9.89 20.75 -36.67
CA THR A 148 10.39 19.93 -37.78
C THR A 148 11.59 19.14 -37.31
N ASP A 149 11.68 17.89 -37.73
CA ASP A 149 12.71 16.96 -37.30
C ASP A 149 13.24 16.15 -38.48
N TYR A 150 14.55 15.88 -38.46
CA TYR A 150 15.20 14.93 -39.35
C TYR A 150 15.88 13.90 -38.46
N SER A 151 15.59 12.62 -38.67
CA SER A 151 16.19 11.54 -37.89
C SER A 151 16.78 10.48 -38.79
N GLU A 152 17.83 9.80 -38.32
CA GLU A 152 18.53 8.79 -39.09
C GLU A 152 19.02 7.65 -38.18
N TRP A 153 18.94 6.43 -38.70
CA TRP A 153 19.62 5.27 -38.14
C TRP A 153 20.06 4.32 -39.24
N GLU A 154 21.07 3.52 -38.95
CA GLU A 154 21.62 2.57 -39.91
C GLU A 154 21.88 1.18 -39.30
N ILE A 155 21.81 0.16 -40.16
CA ILE A 155 22.25 -1.19 -39.87
C ILE A 155 23.25 -1.60 -40.95
N ALA A 156 24.46 -1.98 -40.54
CA ALA A 156 25.44 -2.60 -41.43
C ALA A 156 25.16 -4.10 -41.56
N TYR A 157 24.94 -4.58 -42.80
CA TYR A 157 24.86 -6.01 -43.10
C TYR A 157 26.24 -6.65 -43.27
N ASP A 158 27.21 -5.86 -43.72
CA ASP A 158 28.62 -6.22 -43.81
C ASP A 158 29.45 -5.00 -43.43
N TYR A 159 30.52 -5.22 -42.67
CA TYR A 159 31.49 -4.18 -42.30
C TYR A 159 32.88 -4.79 -42.27
N ASN A 160 33.52 -4.79 -43.44
CA ASN A 160 34.87 -5.30 -43.64
C ASN A 160 35.72 -4.25 -44.38
N PRO A 161 36.78 -3.73 -43.75
CA PRO A 161 37.62 -2.67 -44.33
C PRO A 161 38.41 -3.09 -45.61
N ALA A 162 38.21 -4.31 -46.11
CA ALA A 162 38.88 -4.84 -47.30
C ALA A 162 37.98 -4.99 -48.54
N ASP A 163 36.66 -4.74 -48.45
CA ASP A 163 35.73 -4.94 -49.56
C ASP A 163 34.61 -3.87 -49.63
N MET A 164 33.43 -4.25 -50.13
CA MET A 164 32.27 -3.36 -50.30
C MET A 164 31.26 -3.64 -49.17
N ASP A 165 30.99 -2.63 -48.36
CA ASP A 165 30.07 -2.72 -47.24
C ASP A 165 28.64 -2.40 -47.68
N THR A 166 27.65 -3.03 -47.05
CA THR A 166 26.23 -2.82 -47.35
C THR A 166 25.49 -2.34 -46.12
N PHE A 167 24.80 -1.20 -46.25
CA PHE A 167 24.07 -0.55 -45.17
C PHE A 167 22.58 -0.43 -45.51
N TYR A 168 21.74 -0.66 -44.52
CA TYR A 168 20.35 -0.24 -44.53
C TYR A 168 20.25 1.05 -43.74
N VAL A 169 19.95 2.15 -44.42
CA VAL A 169 19.84 3.48 -43.80
C VAL A 169 18.39 3.91 -43.86
N SER A 170 17.81 4.18 -42.70
CA SER A 170 16.46 4.73 -42.57
C SER A 170 16.55 6.20 -42.18
N THR A 171 15.85 7.03 -42.94
CA THR A 171 15.76 8.48 -42.71
C THR A 171 14.31 8.87 -42.52
N SER A 172 14.05 9.84 -41.63
CA SER A 172 12.72 10.37 -41.39
C SER A 172 12.73 11.88 -41.53
N ASN A 173 11.73 12.44 -42.21
CA ASN A 173 11.44 13.87 -42.17
C ASN A 173 10.07 14.07 -41.55
N LYS A 174 10.02 14.70 -40.39
CA LYS A 174 8.81 14.85 -39.58
C LYS A 174 8.43 16.32 -39.41
N THR A 175 7.13 16.57 -39.36
CA THR A 175 6.54 17.84 -38.95
C THR A 175 5.47 17.60 -37.89
N LEU A 176 5.51 18.39 -36.81
CA LEU A 176 4.52 18.40 -35.75
C LEU A 176 3.88 19.78 -35.70
N ASN A 177 2.57 19.89 -35.92
CA ASN A 177 1.85 21.16 -35.93
C ASN A 177 0.72 21.15 -34.90
N CYS A 178 0.79 22.01 -33.89
CA CYS A 178 -0.30 22.22 -32.95
C CYS A 178 -1.38 23.07 -33.62
N ASP A 179 -2.38 22.41 -34.20
CA ASP A 179 -3.26 22.98 -35.20
C ASP A 179 -4.69 23.22 -34.71
N ALA A 180 -5.02 22.75 -33.51
CA ALA A 180 -6.31 22.99 -32.84
C ALA A 180 -6.17 22.92 -31.31
N TRP A 181 -7.17 23.46 -30.61
CA TRP A 181 -7.32 23.30 -29.16
C TRP A 181 -8.82 23.23 -28.80
N GLY A 182 -9.16 22.62 -27.67
CA GLY A 182 -10.54 22.44 -27.25
C GLY A 182 -10.69 21.40 -26.14
N SER A 183 -11.86 20.77 -26.07
CA SER A 183 -12.16 19.70 -25.12
C SER A 183 -12.25 18.34 -25.81
N ILE A 184 -11.92 17.27 -25.09
CA ILE A 184 -12.12 15.88 -25.53
C ILE A 184 -12.94 15.11 -24.50
N SER A 185 -13.89 14.32 -24.96
CA SER A 185 -14.65 13.36 -24.14
C SER A 185 -14.30 11.94 -24.60
N THR A 186 -13.81 11.09 -23.71
CA THR A 186 -13.57 9.66 -23.96
C THR A 186 -14.57 8.82 -23.15
N PRO A 187 -14.63 7.49 -23.33
CA PRO A 187 -15.43 6.64 -22.45
C PRO A 187 -15.06 6.73 -20.96
N TYR A 188 -13.84 7.18 -20.66
CA TYR A 188 -13.25 7.16 -19.31
C TYR A 188 -13.05 8.54 -18.68
N GLY A 189 -13.18 9.62 -19.45
CA GLY A 189 -12.89 10.95 -18.93
C GLY A 189 -13.32 12.09 -19.83
N PHE A 190 -13.33 13.29 -19.24
CA PHE A 190 -13.55 14.55 -19.92
C PHE A 190 -12.37 15.48 -19.61
N TYR A 191 -11.78 16.07 -20.64
CA TYR A 191 -10.66 17.01 -20.52
C TYR A 191 -11.01 18.28 -21.28
N ASP A 192 -10.97 19.42 -20.61
CA ASP A 192 -11.41 20.73 -21.12
C ASP A 192 -10.30 21.55 -21.78
N ASP A 193 -9.04 21.27 -21.47
CA ASP A 193 -7.86 21.99 -21.94
C ASP A 193 -6.90 21.11 -22.77
N VAL A 194 -7.32 20.75 -23.98
CA VAL A 194 -6.56 19.85 -24.87
C VAL A 194 -5.97 20.59 -26.07
N LEU A 195 -4.69 20.35 -26.35
CA LEU A 195 -4.05 20.72 -27.61
C LEU A 195 -4.05 19.52 -28.56
N ARG A 196 -4.34 19.77 -29.84
CA ARG A 196 -4.23 18.77 -30.90
C ARG A 196 -2.98 19.05 -31.73
N ILE A 197 -2.10 18.06 -31.82
CA ILE A 197 -0.89 18.11 -32.64
C ILE A 197 -1.04 17.14 -33.81
N LYS A 198 -0.92 17.67 -35.02
CA LYS A 198 -0.83 16.86 -36.23
C LYS A 198 0.62 16.52 -36.54
N GLU A 199 0.93 15.23 -36.56
CA GLU A 199 2.17 14.68 -37.08
C GLU A 199 2.04 14.32 -38.56
N ASN A 200 3.05 14.67 -39.35
CA ASN A 200 3.24 14.13 -40.69
C ASN A 200 4.72 13.77 -40.86
N THR A 201 4.96 12.49 -41.11
CA THR A 201 6.30 11.90 -41.16
C THR A 201 6.48 11.12 -42.46
N ILE A 202 7.54 11.44 -43.21
CA ILE A 202 7.97 10.67 -44.38
C ILE A 202 9.20 9.86 -44.01
N ASN A 203 9.04 8.54 -43.97
CA ASN A 203 10.13 7.60 -43.74
C ASN A 203 10.65 7.08 -45.08
N VAL A 204 11.96 7.09 -45.27
CA VAL A 204 12.63 6.56 -46.47
C VAL A 204 13.74 5.64 -46.03
N ALA A 205 13.68 4.38 -46.48
CA ALA A 205 14.75 3.44 -46.31
C ALA A 205 15.53 3.25 -47.61
N ASN A 206 16.85 3.26 -47.49
CA ASN A 206 17.79 3.06 -48.58
C ASN A 206 18.71 1.86 -48.28
N LEU A 207 18.99 1.08 -49.31
CA LEU A 207 20.13 0.17 -49.34
C LEU A 207 21.31 0.92 -49.97
N ILE A 208 22.40 1.10 -49.22
CA ILE A 208 23.61 1.78 -49.66
C ILE A 208 24.75 0.77 -49.73
N ILE A 209 25.47 0.74 -50.84
CA ILE A 209 26.73 -0.01 -50.96
C ILE A 209 27.86 1.00 -51.03
N GLU A 210 28.82 0.86 -50.14
CA GLU A 210 29.97 1.73 -50.05
C GLU A 210 31.26 1.03 -50.47
N LEU A 211 32.19 1.79 -51.05
CA LEU A 211 33.56 1.34 -51.31
C LEU A 211 34.51 2.42 -50.78
N ASN A 212 35.33 2.06 -49.77
CA ASN A 212 36.21 2.99 -49.05
C ASN A 212 35.47 4.18 -48.40
N GLY A 213 34.29 3.93 -47.80
CA GLY A 213 33.48 4.95 -47.12
C GLY A 213 32.85 5.97 -48.08
N SER A 214 32.65 5.59 -49.35
CA SER A 214 31.94 6.40 -50.34
C SER A 214 30.84 5.57 -50.99
N PRO A 215 29.60 6.08 -51.08
CA PRO A 215 28.50 5.36 -51.70
C PRO A 215 28.76 5.19 -53.19
N VAL A 216 28.82 3.93 -53.65
CA VAL A 216 28.93 3.57 -55.07
C VAL A 216 27.60 3.13 -55.66
N TYR A 217 26.64 2.75 -54.80
CA TYR A 217 25.28 2.42 -55.18
C TYR A 217 24.32 2.80 -54.06
N THR A 218 23.15 3.33 -54.43
CA THR A 218 22.06 3.66 -53.51
C THR A 218 20.74 3.27 -54.17
N GLN A 219 19.89 2.56 -53.43
CA GLN A 219 18.55 2.20 -53.86
C GLN A 219 17.54 2.47 -52.74
N GLU A 220 16.53 3.28 -53.03
CA GLU A 220 15.34 3.40 -52.17
C GLU A 220 14.60 2.06 -52.19
N VAL A 221 14.43 1.44 -51.03
CA VAL A 221 13.77 0.14 -50.86
C VAL A 221 12.35 0.29 -50.32
N SER A 222 12.09 1.33 -49.55
CA SER A 222 10.75 1.67 -49.10
C SER A 222 10.61 3.17 -48.85
N ARG A 223 9.39 3.64 -49.02
CA ARG A 223 8.94 4.98 -48.63
C ARG A 223 7.55 4.84 -48.03
N ASP A 224 7.39 5.40 -46.85
CA ASP A 224 6.13 5.39 -46.13
C ASP A 224 5.80 6.79 -45.61
N THR A 225 4.51 7.06 -45.41
CA THR A 225 4.01 8.33 -44.88
C THR A 225 3.07 8.03 -43.73
N VAL A 226 3.41 8.56 -42.56
CA VAL A 226 2.65 8.39 -41.32
C VAL A 226 1.99 9.71 -40.98
N VAL A 227 0.68 9.67 -40.69
CA VAL A 227 -0.09 10.83 -40.25
C VAL A 227 -0.81 10.49 -38.96
N ASN A 228 -0.49 11.20 -37.88
CA ASN A 228 -1.10 11.01 -36.57
C ASN A 228 -1.66 12.33 -36.03
N TYR A 229 -2.69 12.25 -35.19
CA TYR A 229 -3.07 13.33 -34.28
C TYR A 229 -2.83 12.91 -32.85
N PHE A 230 -2.10 13.73 -32.09
CA PHE A 230 -1.94 13.59 -30.65
C PHE A 230 -2.83 14.61 -29.93
N PHE A 231 -3.62 14.14 -28.98
CA PHE A 231 -4.44 14.98 -28.10
C PHE A 231 -3.77 15.03 -26.74
N ILE A 232 -3.10 16.14 -26.43
CA ILE A 232 -2.29 16.30 -25.22
C ILE A 232 -2.92 17.32 -24.29
N THR A 233 -2.76 17.10 -23.00
CA THR A 233 -3.20 17.98 -21.91
C THR A 233 -2.11 18.05 -20.86
N ASN A 234 -2.14 19.07 -20.01
CA ASN A 234 -1.22 19.18 -18.89
C ASN A 234 -1.40 18.04 -17.88
N GLU A 235 -0.34 17.75 -17.12
CA GLU A 235 -0.31 16.83 -15.96
C GLU A 235 -0.60 15.35 -16.27
N LEU A 236 -0.92 15.00 -17.51
CA LEU A 236 -1.26 13.62 -17.87
C LEU A 236 -0.05 12.77 -18.26
N HIS A 237 1.08 13.40 -18.58
CA HIS A 237 2.35 12.77 -18.98
C HIS A 237 2.29 11.91 -20.26
N TYR A 238 1.11 11.67 -20.83
CA TYR A 238 0.89 10.90 -22.05
C TYR A 238 -0.35 11.43 -22.81
N PRO A 239 -0.46 11.29 -24.14
CA PRO A 239 -1.63 11.74 -24.89
C PRO A 239 -2.93 11.11 -24.39
N VAL A 240 -3.99 11.91 -24.26
CA VAL A 240 -5.36 11.44 -23.98
C VAL A 240 -5.82 10.48 -25.08
N ALA A 241 -5.49 10.82 -26.32
CA ALA A 241 -5.73 9.98 -27.48
C ALA A 241 -4.66 10.19 -28.56
N THR A 242 -4.35 9.12 -29.29
CA THR A 242 -3.53 9.13 -30.51
C THR A 242 -4.36 8.54 -31.64
N ILE A 243 -4.58 9.31 -32.70
CA ILE A 243 -5.38 8.89 -33.85
C ILE A 243 -4.47 8.71 -35.05
N LYS A 244 -4.41 7.50 -35.60
CA LYS A 244 -3.61 7.20 -36.79
C LYS A 244 -4.49 7.22 -38.04
N LEU A 245 -4.03 7.90 -39.08
CA LEU A 245 -4.72 7.97 -40.37
C LEU A 245 -3.93 7.27 -41.45
N ASN A 246 -4.62 6.92 -42.52
CA ASN A 246 -3.97 6.53 -43.76
C ASN A 246 -3.23 7.74 -44.40
N PRO A 247 -2.24 7.50 -45.29
CA PRO A 247 -1.39 8.56 -45.83
C PRO A 247 -2.11 9.70 -46.56
N ASP A 248 -3.30 9.46 -47.12
CA ASP A 248 -4.10 10.46 -47.81
C ASP A 248 -5.17 11.11 -46.91
N GLU A 249 -5.17 10.77 -45.62
CA GLU A 249 -6.05 11.31 -44.57
C GLU A 249 -7.54 11.06 -44.83
N SER A 250 -7.88 10.05 -45.64
CA SER A 250 -9.25 9.72 -45.99
C SER A 250 -9.95 8.78 -44.98
N GLU A 251 -9.18 8.07 -44.16
CA GLU A 251 -9.67 7.06 -43.21
C GLU A 251 -8.84 7.05 -41.93
N ILE A 252 -9.51 6.82 -40.80
CA ILE A 252 -8.89 6.54 -39.51
C ILE A 252 -8.58 5.05 -39.45
N LEU A 253 -7.33 4.70 -39.17
CA LEU A 253 -6.88 3.31 -39.09
C LEU A 253 -7.03 2.75 -37.68
N GLU A 254 -6.70 3.56 -36.67
CA GLU A 254 -6.86 3.20 -35.27
C GLU A 254 -6.88 4.45 -34.38
N ILE A 255 -7.53 4.32 -33.23
CA ILE A 255 -7.49 5.29 -32.14
C ILE A 255 -7.00 4.58 -30.88
N GLU A 256 -5.88 5.03 -30.37
CA GLU A 256 -5.42 4.72 -29.02
C GLU A 256 -5.97 5.78 -28.07
N TYR A 257 -6.58 5.38 -26.95
CA TYR A 257 -7.14 6.30 -25.98
C TYR A 257 -6.92 5.83 -24.54
N MET A 258 -6.59 6.79 -23.68
CA MET A 258 -6.17 6.51 -22.31
C MET A 258 -7.33 6.00 -21.45
N TYR A 259 -7.06 4.95 -20.66
CA TYR A 259 -7.94 4.45 -19.62
C TYR A 259 -7.61 5.08 -18.26
N THR A 260 -6.38 4.86 -17.76
CA THR A 260 -5.90 5.46 -16.50
C THR A 260 -4.38 5.63 -16.51
N PRO A 261 -3.85 6.75 -16.00
CA PRO A 261 -2.42 6.90 -15.70
C PRO A 261 -2.09 6.32 -14.31
N ILE A 262 -0.87 5.80 -14.15
CA ILE A 262 -0.22 5.50 -12.86
C ILE A 262 1.09 6.29 -12.88
N ILE A 263 1.09 7.48 -12.30
CA ILE A 263 2.21 8.44 -12.35
C ILE A 263 3.13 8.22 -11.13
N SER A 264 4.43 8.44 -11.28
CA SER A 264 5.39 8.31 -10.18
C SER A 264 5.40 9.51 -9.20
N ASN A 265 5.23 9.18 -7.92
CA ASN A 265 5.56 9.87 -6.66
C ASN A 265 5.40 11.40 -6.58
N GLY A 266 4.15 11.88 -6.51
CA GLY A 266 3.85 13.19 -5.92
C GLY A 266 3.96 13.12 -4.38
N GLN A 267 4.46 14.20 -3.76
CA GLN A 267 4.18 14.46 -2.36
C GLN A 267 2.83 15.16 -2.32
N ILE A 268 1.82 14.50 -1.76
CA ILE A 268 0.44 14.99 -1.75
C ILE A 268 0.01 15.20 -0.30
N GLU A 269 -0.48 16.40 0.00
CA GLU A 269 -0.98 16.75 1.33
C GLU A 269 -2.45 17.13 1.27
N SER A 270 -3.26 16.64 2.22
CA SER A 270 -4.64 17.12 2.37
C SER A 270 -4.66 18.56 2.91
N VAL A 271 -5.46 19.41 2.29
CA VAL A 271 -5.57 20.85 2.60
C VAL A 271 -6.95 21.24 3.12
N SER A 272 -7.90 20.31 3.09
CA SER A 272 -9.24 20.49 3.65
C SER A 272 -9.84 19.17 4.07
N ASP A 273 -10.84 19.22 4.94
CA ASP A 273 -11.64 18.05 5.28
C ASP A 273 -12.47 17.64 4.06
N GLY A 274 -12.58 16.33 3.81
CA GLY A 274 -13.27 15.87 2.61
C GLY A 274 -13.05 14.39 2.29
N ASN A 275 -13.59 13.96 1.16
CA ASN A 275 -13.42 12.60 0.67
C ASN A 275 -12.04 12.42 0.03
N TRP A 276 -11.49 11.21 0.11
CA TRP A 276 -10.24 10.82 -0.54
C TRP A 276 -10.29 11.03 -2.05
N THR A 277 -11.40 10.69 -2.69
CA THR A 277 -11.58 10.84 -4.14
C THR A 277 -11.92 12.27 -4.59
N THR A 278 -11.98 13.25 -3.69
CA THR A 278 -12.31 14.63 -4.05
C THR A 278 -11.03 15.44 -4.31
N PRO A 279 -10.81 15.98 -5.53
CA PRO A 279 -9.59 16.70 -5.85
C PRO A 279 -9.29 17.91 -4.95
N THR A 280 -10.33 18.62 -4.49
CA THR A 280 -10.18 19.78 -3.59
C THR A 280 -9.75 19.42 -2.17
N THR A 281 -9.78 18.14 -1.80
CA THR A 281 -9.23 17.66 -0.52
C THR A 281 -7.71 17.81 -0.50
N TRP A 282 -7.05 17.78 -1.66
CA TRP A 282 -5.60 17.67 -1.81
C TRP A 282 -4.96 18.92 -2.42
N ASP A 283 -3.74 19.23 -2.01
CA ASP A 283 -2.96 20.40 -2.43
C ASP A 283 -2.68 20.44 -3.95
N CYS A 284 -2.52 19.28 -4.56
CA CYS A 284 -2.32 19.10 -5.99
C CYS A 284 -3.58 19.35 -6.83
N MET A 285 -4.76 19.53 -6.21
CA MET A 285 -6.05 19.51 -6.93
C MET A 285 -6.24 18.20 -7.74
N CYS A 286 -5.71 17.10 -7.21
CA CYS A 286 -5.69 15.76 -7.80
C CYS A 286 -6.19 14.72 -6.79
N ILE A 287 -6.27 13.44 -7.19
CA ILE A 287 -6.60 12.33 -6.30
C ILE A 287 -5.31 11.54 -6.05
N PRO A 288 -4.93 11.20 -4.80
CA PRO A 288 -3.76 10.39 -4.53
C PRO A 288 -3.83 9.04 -5.24
N THR A 289 -2.69 8.64 -5.77
CA THR A 289 -2.45 7.39 -6.49
C THR A 289 -1.53 6.48 -5.68
N PRO A 290 -1.47 5.17 -5.97
CA PRO A 290 -0.70 4.20 -5.19
C PRO A 290 0.78 4.56 -4.94
N GLY A 291 1.42 5.25 -5.88
CA GLY A 291 2.84 5.63 -5.79
C GLY A 291 3.13 6.84 -4.90
N ASP A 292 2.12 7.61 -4.52
CA ASP A 292 2.34 8.90 -3.88
C ASP A 292 2.86 8.80 -2.43
N GLU A 293 3.61 9.82 -2.01
CA GLU A 293 3.87 10.07 -0.59
C GLU A 293 2.72 10.94 -0.07
N ILE A 294 1.82 10.33 0.69
CA ILE A 294 0.55 10.92 1.09
C ILE A 294 0.63 11.38 2.54
N THR A 295 0.40 12.68 2.77
CA THR A 295 0.28 13.27 4.09
C THR A 295 -1.16 13.70 4.36
N VAL A 296 -1.78 13.10 5.37
CA VAL A 296 -3.12 13.44 5.86
C VAL A 296 -2.99 14.44 7.01
N SER A 297 -3.33 15.69 6.77
CA SER A 297 -3.28 16.82 7.72
C SER A 297 -4.67 17.33 8.13
N ASN A 298 -5.73 16.78 7.55
CA ASN A 298 -7.13 17.12 7.76
C ASN A 298 -7.98 15.88 8.08
N ASP A 299 -9.29 16.07 8.30
CA ASP A 299 -10.23 14.95 8.44
C ASP A 299 -10.66 14.42 7.06
N VAL A 300 -10.02 13.34 6.63
CA VAL A 300 -10.22 12.71 5.32
C VAL A 300 -11.08 11.44 5.45
N THR A 301 -12.12 11.35 4.64
CA THR A 301 -12.96 10.16 4.52
C THR A 301 -12.43 9.25 3.41
N LEU A 302 -12.05 8.02 3.74
CA LEU A 302 -11.67 6.97 2.78
C LEU A 302 -12.94 6.43 2.11
N ASP A 303 -13.30 6.99 0.96
CA ASP A 303 -14.48 6.67 0.17
C ASP A 303 -14.17 5.80 -1.07
N THR A 304 -12.95 5.28 -1.15
CA THR A 304 -12.50 4.28 -2.11
C THR A 304 -11.58 3.28 -1.42
N ASP A 305 -11.50 2.07 -1.94
CA ASP A 305 -10.41 1.17 -1.57
C ASP A 305 -9.09 1.72 -2.09
N PHE A 306 -7.99 1.42 -1.40
CA PHE A 306 -6.69 1.98 -1.74
C PHE A 306 -5.55 0.99 -1.54
N PHE A 307 -4.61 1.00 -2.50
CA PHE A 307 -3.36 0.25 -2.44
C PHE A 307 -2.21 1.23 -2.46
N LEU A 308 -1.33 1.16 -1.46
CA LEU A 308 -0.20 2.07 -1.28
C LEU A 308 1.13 1.33 -1.51
N THR A 309 2.01 1.90 -2.34
CA THR A 309 3.36 1.37 -2.57
C THR A 309 4.48 2.26 -2.04
N ASN A 310 4.14 3.39 -1.43
CA ASN A 310 5.11 4.36 -0.93
C ASN A 310 4.82 4.75 0.52
N THR A 311 4.47 6.01 0.82
CA THR A 311 4.41 6.47 2.21
C THR A 311 3.04 7.06 2.53
N LEU A 312 2.51 6.72 3.70
CA LEU A 312 1.33 7.35 4.30
C LEU A 312 1.71 7.92 5.67
N ILE A 313 1.48 9.21 5.86
CA ILE A 313 1.62 9.88 7.15
C ILE A 313 0.28 10.49 7.52
N ILE A 314 -0.31 10.06 8.63
CA ILE A 314 -1.49 10.73 9.22
C ILE A 314 -0.98 11.59 10.37
N ASN A 315 -1.10 12.91 10.25
CA ASN A 315 -0.59 13.85 11.23
C ASN A 315 -1.40 13.86 12.52
N ASN A 316 -0.77 14.34 13.59
CA ASN A 316 -1.43 14.46 14.89
C ASN A 316 -2.63 15.43 14.81
N GLY A 317 -3.80 14.96 15.25
CA GLY A 317 -5.07 15.69 15.17
C GLY A 317 -5.79 15.56 13.82
N ALA A 318 -5.22 14.86 12.84
CA ALA A 318 -5.87 14.53 11.56
C ALA A 318 -6.47 13.12 11.60
N SER A 319 -7.31 12.79 10.62
CA SER A 319 -7.91 11.47 10.52
C SER A 319 -8.05 10.97 9.08
N LEU A 320 -7.87 9.67 8.89
CA LEU A 320 -8.22 8.94 7.67
C LEU A 320 -9.22 7.85 8.06
N ILE A 321 -10.50 8.04 7.77
CA ILE A 321 -11.57 7.18 8.29
C ILE A 321 -12.45 6.71 7.14
N LYS A 322 -12.72 5.41 7.05
CA LYS A 322 -13.70 4.82 6.13
C LYS A 322 -15.03 5.59 6.06
N ASP A 323 -15.67 5.57 4.90
CA ASP A 323 -17.06 5.97 4.80
C ASP A 323 -18.01 4.88 5.36
N GLY A 324 -19.31 5.00 5.05
CA GLY A 324 -20.32 4.05 5.50
C GLY A 324 -20.24 2.66 4.84
N ASN A 325 -19.36 2.45 3.86
CA ASN A 325 -19.17 1.16 3.20
C ASN A 325 -17.99 0.40 3.82
N GLU A 326 -17.88 -0.90 3.50
CA GLU A 326 -16.68 -1.67 3.81
C GLU A 326 -15.50 -1.15 2.97
N ARG A 327 -14.34 -0.95 3.60
CA ARG A 327 -13.14 -0.41 2.95
C ARG A 327 -11.92 -1.30 3.12
N TYR A 328 -11.17 -1.42 2.03
CA TYR A 328 -9.90 -2.12 1.96
C TYR A 328 -8.77 -1.11 1.83
N PHE A 329 -7.78 -1.23 2.72
CA PHE A 329 -6.51 -0.54 2.59
C PHE A 329 -5.39 -1.57 2.57
N ALA A 330 -4.57 -1.56 1.53
CA ALA A 330 -3.48 -2.51 1.36
C ALA A 330 -2.16 -1.79 1.07
N THR A 331 -1.05 -2.37 1.49
CA THR A 331 0.28 -1.81 1.25
C THR A 331 1.26 -2.85 0.71
N SER A 332 2.29 -2.39 -0.01
CA SER A 332 3.44 -3.21 -0.42
C SER A 332 4.71 -2.37 -0.45
N ASP A 333 5.73 -2.79 0.28
CA ASP A 333 7.03 -2.10 0.40
C ASP A 333 6.89 -0.64 0.86
N ALA A 334 5.88 -0.36 1.68
CA ALA A 334 5.44 0.97 2.06
C ALA A 334 5.79 1.34 3.53
N SER A 335 5.82 2.65 3.81
CA SER A 335 5.96 3.20 5.17
C SER A 335 4.65 3.85 5.63
N VAL A 336 4.05 3.33 6.70
CA VAL A 336 2.81 3.88 7.29
C VAL A 336 3.10 4.46 8.66
N ILE A 337 2.81 5.75 8.87
CA ILE A 337 3.00 6.46 10.14
C ILE A 337 1.67 7.08 10.57
N VAL A 338 1.10 6.59 11.66
CA VAL A 338 -0.21 7.02 12.17
C VAL A 338 -0.02 7.84 13.46
N ASN A 339 0.11 9.16 13.32
CA ASN A 339 0.15 10.10 14.45
C ASN A 339 -1.24 10.63 14.83
N GLY A 340 -2.25 10.43 13.98
CA GLY A 340 -3.65 10.73 14.25
C GLY A 340 -4.50 9.45 14.22
N LYS A 341 -5.68 9.52 13.60
CA LYS A 341 -6.61 8.36 13.54
C LYS A 341 -6.60 7.70 12.17
N PHE A 342 -6.52 6.37 12.14
CA PHE A 342 -6.74 5.58 10.94
C PHE A 342 -7.84 4.54 11.19
N HIS A 343 -8.89 4.52 10.37
CA HIS A 343 -9.98 3.55 10.49
C HIS A 343 -10.36 2.94 9.14
N THR A 344 -10.32 1.61 9.03
CA THR A 344 -10.72 0.82 7.86
C THR A 344 -11.44 -0.47 8.27
N ASP A 345 -11.97 -1.26 7.35
CA ASP A 345 -12.56 -2.58 7.68
C ASP A 345 -11.55 -3.71 7.44
N TYR A 346 -10.80 -3.62 6.34
CA TYR A 346 -9.74 -4.55 5.98
C TYR A 346 -8.41 -3.82 5.83
N LEU A 347 -7.37 -4.35 6.46
CA LEU A 347 -6.01 -3.80 6.39
C LEU A 347 -5.00 -4.88 6.04
N TYR A 348 -4.32 -4.74 4.91
CA TYR A 348 -3.15 -5.55 4.56
C TYR A 348 -1.88 -4.69 4.66
N LEU A 349 -1.03 -4.99 5.63
CA LEU A 349 0.30 -4.38 5.74
C LEU A 349 1.32 -5.32 5.09
N GLY A 350 1.74 -4.97 3.89
CA GLY A 350 2.80 -5.68 3.16
C GLY A 350 4.17 -5.56 3.82
N ASN A 351 5.20 -6.08 3.16
CA ASN A 351 6.59 -5.80 3.52
C ASN A 351 6.77 -4.27 3.67
N GLY A 352 7.51 -3.81 4.69
CA GLY A 352 7.61 -2.38 4.98
C GLY A 352 7.68 -2.07 6.47
N THR A 353 7.37 -0.83 6.83
CA THR A 353 7.37 -0.36 8.22
C THR A 353 6.07 0.33 8.57
N THR A 354 5.50 -0.01 9.73
CA THR A 354 4.28 0.60 10.25
C THR A 354 4.54 1.13 11.65
N THR A 355 4.25 2.41 11.91
CA THR A 355 4.35 3.02 13.24
C THR A 355 3.02 3.60 13.64
N ILE A 356 2.45 3.13 14.74
CA ILE A 356 1.19 3.61 15.30
C ILE A 356 1.50 4.40 16.57
N ASN A 357 1.24 5.70 16.56
CA ASN A 357 1.49 6.61 17.69
C ASN A 357 0.20 7.09 18.37
N ASP A 358 -0.92 7.10 17.64
CA ASP A 358 -2.25 7.44 18.19
C ASP A 358 -3.22 6.25 18.01
N SER A 359 -4.09 6.21 17.00
CA SER A 359 -5.08 5.11 16.89
C SER A 359 -5.23 4.51 15.50
N LEU A 360 -5.26 3.18 15.45
CA LEU A 360 -5.58 2.36 14.29
C LEU A 360 -6.76 1.44 14.63
N LEU A 361 -7.89 1.64 13.96
CA LEU A 361 -9.09 0.82 14.10
C LEU A 361 -9.29 0.00 12.83
N VAL A 362 -9.52 -1.31 12.97
CA VAL A 362 -9.76 -2.21 11.83
C VAL A 362 -10.93 -3.11 12.18
N ASN A 363 -12.07 -3.00 11.51
CA ASN A 363 -13.29 -3.69 11.97
C ASN A 363 -13.30 -5.21 11.75
N ILE A 364 -12.70 -5.70 10.66
CA ILE A 364 -12.89 -7.08 10.21
C ILE A 364 -11.58 -7.86 10.20
N SER A 365 -10.61 -7.45 9.39
CA SER A 365 -9.38 -8.24 9.30
C SER A 365 -8.14 -7.40 9.05
N MET A 366 -7.11 -7.74 9.80
CA MET A 366 -5.78 -7.17 9.66
C MET A 366 -4.76 -8.28 9.40
N PHE A 367 -4.04 -8.18 8.29
CA PHE A 367 -2.89 -9.01 7.99
C PHE A 367 -1.61 -8.17 8.09
N ASN A 368 -0.67 -8.58 8.95
CA ASN A 368 0.63 -7.93 9.09
C ASN A 368 1.76 -8.81 8.56
N SER A 369 2.44 -8.36 7.51
CA SER A 369 3.77 -8.85 7.09
C SER A 369 4.86 -7.78 7.25
N SER A 370 4.53 -6.62 7.80
CA SER A 370 5.43 -5.50 8.01
C SER A 370 6.21 -5.59 9.34
N ASN A 371 7.17 -4.68 9.53
CA ASN A 371 7.71 -4.35 10.85
C ASN A 371 6.81 -3.30 11.51
N LEU A 372 5.95 -3.74 12.43
CA LEU A 372 4.97 -2.89 13.12
C LEU A 372 5.48 -2.50 14.51
N SER A 373 5.51 -1.20 14.79
CA SER A 373 5.75 -0.62 16.12
C SER A 373 4.49 0.09 16.61
N ASN A 374 3.93 -0.35 17.73
CA ASN A 374 2.76 0.26 18.34
C ASN A 374 3.14 0.98 19.65
N LEU A 375 2.89 2.29 19.68
CA LEU A 375 2.94 3.15 20.87
C LEU A 375 1.56 3.69 21.26
N GLY A 376 0.56 3.47 20.40
CA GLY A 376 -0.81 3.96 20.56
C GLY A 376 -1.80 2.82 20.80
N VAL A 377 -2.97 2.88 20.14
CA VAL A 377 -4.05 1.89 20.26
C VAL A 377 -4.31 1.23 18.91
N ILE A 378 -4.34 -0.10 18.89
CA ILE A 378 -4.80 -0.91 17.77
C ILE A 378 -6.02 -1.70 18.24
N ALA A 379 -7.21 -1.47 17.68
CA ALA A 379 -8.45 -2.03 18.24
C ALA A 379 -9.53 -2.32 17.19
N GLU A 380 -10.65 -2.87 17.68
CA GLU A 380 -11.86 -3.27 16.93
C GLU A 380 -11.66 -4.44 15.96
N ILE A 381 -10.52 -5.14 16.06
CA ILE A 381 -10.12 -6.16 15.10
C ILE A 381 -10.81 -7.48 15.38
N ASP A 382 -11.66 -7.93 14.48
CA ASP A 382 -12.18 -9.31 14.55
C ASP A 382 -11.02 -10.30 14.32
N SER A 383 -10.29 -10.24 13.20
CA SER A 383 -9.24 -11.22 12.90
C SER A 383 -7.90 -10.58 12.55
N LEU A 384 -6.91 -10.70 13.45
CA LEU A 384 -5.53 -10.27 13.26
C LEU A 384 -4.59 -11.45 13.03
N PHE A 385 -3.92 -11.45 11.87
CA PHE A 385 -2.88 -12.42 11.53
C PHE A 385 -1.52 -11.74 11.38
N ASN A 386 -0.52 -12.20 12.12
CA ASN A 386 0.83 -11.66 12.12
C ASN A 386 1.84 -12.65 11.51
N ALA A 387 2.31 -12.34 10.30
CA ALA A 387 3.45 -12.97 9.63
C ALA A 387 4.74 -12.12 9.73
N GLY A 388 4.63 -10.85 10.10
CA GLY A 388 5.73 -9.90 10.26
C GLY A 388 6.27 -9.83 11.70
N THR A 389 6.83 -8.68 12.07
CA THR A 389 7.24 -8.42 13.46
C THR A 389 6.32 -7.37 14.08
N ILE A 390 5.89 -7.60 15.33
CA ILE A 390 5.17 -6.61 16.12
C ILE A 390 5.97 -6.29 17.39
N THR A 391 6.19 -5.01 17.64
CA THR A 391 6.64 -4.48 18.94
C THR A 391 5.53 -3.63 19.52
N ASN A 392 4.93 -4.07 20.63
CA ASN A 392 3.85 -3.38 21.31
C ASN A 392 4.34 -2.72 22.61
N SER A 393 4.20 -1.41 22.72
CA SER A 393 4.30 -0.65 23.97
C SER A 393 3.04 0.17 24.27
N GLY A 394 2.02 0.06 23.42
CA GLY A 394 0.69 0.63 23.61
C GLY A 394 -0.33 -0.47 23.89
N GLU A 395 -1.52 -0.35 23.32
CA GLU A 395 -2.63 -1.31 23.45
C GLU A 395 -2.92 -2.02 22.12
N ILE A 396 -3.13 -3.34 22.16
CA ILE A 396 -3.69 -4.11 21.04
C ILE A 396 -4.89 -4.94 21.52
N ASN A 397 -6.03 -4.78 20.86
CA ASN A 397 -7.27 -5.52 21.13
C ASN A 397 -7.77 -6.21 19.85
N ALA A 398 -7.93 -7.53 19.89
CA ALA A 398 -8.48 -8.31 18.78
C ALA A 398 -9.31 -9.52 19.27
N LEU A 399 -10.37 -9.88 18.55
CA LEU A 399 -11.19 -11.07 18.83
C LEU A 399 -10.38 -12.35 18.55
N ASN A 400 -9.78 -12.45 17.37
CA ASN A 400 -8.93 -13.57 16.97
C ASN A 400 -7.54 -13.06 16.65
N TYR A 401 -6.54 -13.58 17.33
CA TYR A 401 -5.13 -13.28 17.08
C TYR A 401 -4.37 -14.55 16.73
N THR A 402 -3.65 -14.54 15.61
CA THR A 402 -2.69 -15.60 15.25
C THR A 402 -1.33 -15.01 14.91
N SER A 403 -0.26 -15.53 15.52
CA SER A 403 1.13 -15.14 15.20
C SER A 403 1.94 -16.31 14.67
N GLU A 404 2.54 -16.15 13.50
CA GLU A 404 3.52 -17.08 12.92
C GLU A 404 4.97 -16.60 13.08
N ASN A 405 5.16 -15.39 13.56
CA ASN A 405 6.46 -14.76 13.68
C ASN A 405 6.58 -14.00 15.01
N THR A 406 7.44 -13.00 15.10
CA THR A 406 7.88 -12.40 16.35
C THR A 406 6.88 -11.34 16.83
N PHE A 407 6.45 -11.48 18.09
CA PHE A 407 5.67 -10.48 18.82
C PHE A 407 6.34 -10.18 20.15
N SER A 408 6.57 -8.91 20.46
CA SER A 408 7.11 -8.45 21.74
C SER A 408 6.15 -7.48 22.40
N ASN A 409 5.58 -7.88 23.53
CA ASN A 409 4.67 -7.06 24.34
C ASN A 409 5.38 -6.43 25.54
N SER A 410 5.23 -5.12 25.67
CA SER A 410 5.57 -4.33 26.86
C SER A 410 4.44 -3.41 27.33
N GLY A 411 3.34 -3.33 26.55
CA GLY A 411 2.12 -2.62 26.90
C GLY A 411 1.00 -3.61 27.24
N ASP A 412 -0.19 -3.36 26.71
CA ASP A 412 -1.42 -4.11 27.02
C ASP A 412 -1.91 -4.86 25.77
N CYS A 413 -2.27 -6.14 25.95
CA CYS A 413 -2.89 -6.96 24.90
C CYS A 413 -4.16 -7.61 25.43
N TYR A 414 -5.22 -7.59 24.61
CA TYR A 414 -6.51 -8.25 24.87
C TYR A 414 -6.89 -9.10 23.65
N PHE A 415 -6.85 -10.43 23.78
CA PHE A 415 -7.14 -11.35 22.68
C PHE A 415 -8.16 -12.41 23.07
N GLU A 416 -9.37 -12.41 22.54
CA GLU A 416 -10.33 -13.47 22.93
C GLU A 416 -9.77 -14.86 22.54
N ASN A 417 -9.46 -15.08 21.27
CA ASN A 417 -8.87 -16.33 20.78
C ASN A 417 -7.43 -16.10 20.34
N PHE A 418 -6.47 -16.58 21.13
CA PHE A 418 -5.05 -16.40 20.88
C PHE A 418 -4.38 -17.70 20.39
N THR A 419 -3.76 -17.66 19.21
CA THR A 419 -2.92 -18.73 18.68
C THR A 419 -1.51 -18.25 18.42
N ASN A 420 -0.51 -18.92 18.99
CA ASN A 420 0.90 -18.63 18.75
C ASN A 420 1.60 -19.83 18.11
N THR A 421 2.12 -19.68 16.89
CA THR A 421 3.03 -20.65 16.25
C THR A 421 4.45 -20.10 16.10
N GLY A 422 4.65 -18.79 16.32
CA GLY A 422 5.94 -18.10 16.26
C GLY A 422 6.62 -17.91 17.62
N VAL A 423 7.14 -16.71 17.85
CA VAL A 423 7.80 -16.30 19.11
C VAL A 423 7.03 -15.15 19.72
N PHE A 424 6.46 -15.36 20.90
CA PHE A 424 5.73 -14.34 21.65
C PHE A 424 6.45 -14.05 22.97
N THR A 425 6.92 -12.83 23.16
CA THR A 425 7.54 -12.38 24.41
C THR A 425 6.62 -11.39 25.11
N ASN A 426 6.31 -11.65 26.38
CA ASN A 426 5.50 -10.76 27.20
C ASN A 426 6.25 -10.23 28.42
N THR A 427 6.24 -8.91 28.56
CA THR A 427 6.73 -8.18 29.74
C THR A 427 5.67 -7.25 30.36
N GLY A 428 4.58 -6.98 29.63
CA GLY A 428 3.45 -6.13 30.05
C GLY A 428 2.21 -6.93 30.50
N PHE A 429 1.02 -6.37 30.27
CA PHE A 429 -0.27 -7.02 30.56
C PHE A 429 -0.74 -7.83 29.36
N PHE A 430 -1.26 -9.03 29.61
CA PHE A 430 -1.80 -9.90 28.58
C PHE A 430 -3.08 -10.60 29.04
N GLU A 431 -4.19 -10.33 28.37
CA GLU A 431 -5.46 -10.99 28.61
C GLU A 431 -5.87 -11.82 27.40
N PHE A 432 -6.43 -13.00 27.66
CA PHE A 432 -7.06 -13.84 26.67
C PHE A 432 -8.29 -14.57 27.18
N ASP A 433 -9.18 -15.00 26.29
CA ASP A 433 -10.27 -15.92 26.63
C ASP A 433 -9.78 -17.36 26.49
N ASP A 434 -9.41 -17.77 25.28
CA ASP A 434 -8.83 -19.07 24.94
C ASP A 434 -7.44 -18.91 24.30
N MET A 435 -6.48 -19.72 24.76
CA MET A 435 -5.10 -19.71 24.27
C MET A 435 -4.65 -21.08 23.77
N THR A 436 -4.10 -21.10 22.55
CA THR A 436 -3.35 -22.23 21.98
C THR A 436 -1.92 -21.81 21.66
N ASN A 437 -0.96 -22.33 22.42
CA ASN A 437 0.47 -22.15 22.14
C ASN A 437 1.05 -23.37 21.42
N LEU A 438 1.51 -23.18 20.19
CA LEU A 438 2.24 -24.16 19.37
C LEU A 438 3.72 -23.78 19.19
N GLY A 439 4.05 -22.51 19.38
CA GLY A 439 5.40 -21.95 19.23
C GLY A 439 6.14 -21.74 20.55
N LEU A 440 6.98 -20.71 20.61
CA LEU A 440 7.68 -20.26 21.82
C LEU A 440 6.92 -19.10 22.47
N PHE A 441 6.57 -19.25 23.74
CA PHE A 441 6.02 -18.19 24.58
C PHE A 441 6.99 -17.87 25.72
N GLU A 442 7.52 -16.65 25.75
CA GLU A 442 8.38 -16.15 26.81
C GLU A 442 7.64 -15.18 27.71
N PHE A 443 7.18 -15.66 28.85
CA PHE A 443 6.56 -14.84 29.88
C PHE A 443 7.61 -14.36 30.87
N GLN A 444 8.24 -13.23 30.57
CA GLN A 444 9.42 -12.74 31.30
C GLN A 444 9.04 -11.93 32.54
N SER A 445 7.98 -11.11 32.44
CA SER A 445 7.41 -10.35 33.55
C SER A 445 5.95 -10.02 33.30
N GLY A 446 5.29 -9.42 34.29
CA GLY A 446 3.92 -8.93 34.16
C GLY A 446 2.88 -9.95 34.60
N THR A 447 1.63 -9.65 34.25
CA THR A 447 0.47 -10.44 34.62
C THR A 447 -0.25 -10.91 33.36
N ALA A 448 -0.61 -12.19 33.34
CA ALA A 448 -1.45 -12.76 32.31
C ALA A 448 -2.77 -13.27 32.92
N THR A 449 -3.89 -13.01 32.24
CA THR A 449 -5.22 -13.48 32.65
C THR A 449 -5.85 -14.23 31.48
N GLY A 450 -6.10 -15.51 31.65
CA GLY A 450 -6.94 -16.31 30.77
C GLY A 450 -8.34 -16.43 31.36
N ASN A 451 -9.39 -16.01 30.67
CA ASN A 451 -10.77 -16.11 31.17
C ASN A 451 -11.33 -17.53 31.04
N TYR A 452 -10.86 -18.30 30.06
CA TYR A 452 -11.22 -19.71 29.85
C TYR A 452 -9.98 -20.61 29.77
N ASP A 453 -9.72 -21.25 28.62
CA ASP A 453 -8.80 -22.38 28.52
C ASP A 453 -7.41 -21.98 28.02
N PHE A 454 -6.38 -22.66 28.52
CA PHE A 454 -5.03 -22.57 28.00
C PHE A 454 -4.49 -23.97 27.63
N LEU A 455 -4.37 -24.20 26.32
CA LEU A 455 -3.63 -25.31 25.74
C LEU A 455 -2.19 -24.91 25.38
N ASN A 456 -1.22 -25.53 26.02
CA ASN A 456 0.17 -25.54 25.57
C ASN A 456 0.50 -26.85 24.83
N SER A 457 0.85 -26.71 23.56
CA SER A 457 1.42 -27.76 22.70
C SER A 457 2.77 -27.33 22.09
N GLY A 458 3.40 -26.31 22.67
CA GLY A 458 4.70 -25.78 22.29
C GLY A 458 5.59 -25.57 23.51
N TYR A 459 6.41 -24.52 23.48
CA TYR A 459 7.34 -24.20 24.56
C TYR A 459 6.91 -22.94 25.32
N VAL A 460 6.84 -23.02 26.64
CA VAL A 460 6.58 -21.86 27.51
C VAL A 460 7.73 -21.68 28.49
N ASN A 461 8.28 -20.47 28.54
CA ASN A 461 9.19 -20.01 29.58
C ASN A 461 8.46 -19.03 30.50
N HIS A 462 8.13 -19.47 31.71
CA HIS A 462 7.44 -18.65 32.70
C HIS A 462 8.43 -18.24 33.79
N ALA A 463 8.92 -17.01 33.69
CA ALA A 463 9.93 -16.47 34.60
C ALA A 463 9.38 -16.18 36.02
N GLN A 464 10.28 -16.11 37.00
CA GLN A 464 9.95 -15.93 38.42
C GLN A 464 9.16 -14.66 38.73
N SER A 465 9.37 -13.59 37.97
CA SER A 465 8.68 -12.31 38.12
C SER A 465 7.33 -12.22 37.42
N ALA A 466 6.87 -13.30 36.78
CA ALA A 466 5.64 -13.31 36.01
C ALA A 466 4.57 -14.17 36.70
N SER A 467 3.30 -13.84 36.49
CA SER A 467 2.16 -14.57 37.08
C SER A 467 1.01 -14.71 36.10
N ILE A 468 0.42 -15.90 36.01
CA ILE A 468 -0.73 -16.19 35.14
C ILE A 468 -1.89 -16.75 35.94
N ASN A 469 -3.10 -16.24 35.70
CA ASN A 469 -4.34 -16.81 36.21
C ASN A 469 -5.16 -17.35 35.05
N ILE A 470 -5.63 -18.59 35.15
CA ILE A 470 -6.40 -19.30 34.12
C ILE A 470 -7.77 -19.61 34.71
N GLY A 471 -8.81 -19.06 34.08
CA GLY A 471 -10.19 -19.04 34.56
C GLY A 471 -10.92 -20.36 34.42
N ASN A 472 -10.49 -21.22 33.48
CA ASN A 472 -11.02 -22.56 33.31
C ASN A 472 -9.89 -23.61 33.33
N ASP A 473 -9.66 -24.33 32.23
CA ASP A 473 -8.77 -25.50 32.19
C ASP A 473 -7.38 -25.16 31.63
N PHE A 474 -6.35 -25.76 32.22
CA PHE A 474 -5.00 -25.77 31.66
C PHE A 474 -4.63 -27.17 31.16
N MET A 475 -4.09 -27.24 29.94
CA MET A 475 -3.62 -28.48 29.35
C MET A 475 -2.23 -28.31 28.74
N ASN A 476 -1.27 -29.10 29.19
CA ASN A 476 0.05 -29.26 28.55
C ASN A 476 0.08 -30.59 27.79
N SER A 477 -0.11 -30.55 26.47
CA SER A 477 -0.27 -31.77 25.65
C SER A 477 0.14 -31.56 24.19
N ASN A 478 0.55 -32.63 23.53
CA ASN A 478 0.93 -32.63 22.12
C ASN A 478 -0.31 -32.80 21.23
N LEU A 479 -0.58 -31.85 20.33
CA LEU A 479 -1.63 -31.99 19.31
C LEU A 479 -1.14 -32.71 18.05
N ASP A 480 0.08 -32.40 17.57
CA ASP A 480 0.57 -32.88 16.26
C ASP A 480 2.11 -33.02 16.20
N SER A 481 2.70 -33.92 16.99
CA SER A 481 4.15 -34.24 17.02
C SER A 481 5.11 -33.15 17.52
N SER A 482 4.60 -32.00 17.97
CA SER A 482 5.37 -31.02 18.73
C SER A 482 5.66 -31.49 20.16
N ILE A 483 6.62 -30.85 20.83
CA ILE A 483 6.92 -31.08 22.25
C ILE A 483 6.16 -30.04 23.06
N ALA A 484 5.27 -30.46 23.95
CA ALA A 484 4.64 -29.61 24.96
C ALA A 484 5.55 -29.52 26.19
N TYR A 485 6.22 -28.38 26.34
CA TYR A 485 7.13 -28.12 27.45
C TYR A 485 6.76 -26.82 28.15
N TYR A 486 6.59 -26.88 29.47
CA TYR A 486 6.33 -25.71 30.30
C TYR A 486 7.41 -25.57 31.38
N ASN A 487 8.20 -24.50 31.32
CA ASN A 487 9.16 -24.14 32.37
C ASN A 487 8.52 -23.15 33.36
N ILE A 488 8.18 -23.59 34.56
CA ILE A 488 7.52 -22.80 35.61
C ILE A 488 8.52 -22.32 36.67
N GLU A 489 8.87 -21.03 36.63
CA GLU A 489 9.62 -20.35 37.69
C GLU A 489 8.77 -19.32 38.45
N GLY A 490 7.64 -18.89 37.87
CA GLY A 490 6.69 -17.94 38.44
C GLY A 490 5.44 -18.59 39.06
N GLN A 491 4.34 -17.83 39.15
CA GLN A 491 3.08 -18.28 39.75
C GLN A 491 2.01 -18.55 38.69
N MET A 492 1.41 -19.73 38.72
CA MET A 492 0.25 -20.10 37.91
C MET A 492 -0.93 -20.44 38.82
N THR A 493 -2.10 -19.87 38.55
CA THR A 493 -3.37 -20.26 39.16
C THR A 493 -4.28 -20.83 38.09
N VAL A 494 -4.91 -21.97 38.36
CA VAL A 494 -5.92 -22.61 37.50
C VAL A 494 -7.21 -22.80 38.31
N LEU A 495 -8.29 -22.17 37.84
CA LEU A 495 -9.56 -22.16 38.57
C LEU A 495 -10.43 -23.40 38.32
N ASN A 496 -10.12 -24.21 37.31
CA ASN A 496 -10.77 -25.49 37.09
C ASN A 496 -9.74 -26.63 37.03
N ASN A 497 -9.64 -27.37 35.93
CA ASN A 497 -8.81 -28.58 35.84
C ASN A 497 -7.43 -28.29 35.29
N TRP A 498 -6.43 -28.99 35.82
CA TRP A 498 -5.06 -28.91 35.35
C TRP A 498 -4.60 -30.29 34.87
N MET A 499 -4.13 -30.37 33.63
CA MET A 499 -3.70 -31.61 33.00
C MET A 499 -2.32 -31.49 32.37
N ASN A 500 -1.41 -32.40 32.74
CA ASN A 500 -0.11 -32.56 32.09
C ASN A 500 0.02 -33.93 31.41
N PHE A 501 0.22 -33.93 30.10
CA PHE A 501 0.47 -35.13 29.29
C PHE A 501 1.90 -35.21 28.73
N ASP A 502 2.72 -34.18 28.96
CA ASP A 502 4.13 -34.15 28.53
C ASP A 502 5.01 -33.56 29.66
N THR A 503 5.78 -32.49 29.43
CA THR A 503 6.81 -32.08 30.38
C THR A 503 6.51 -30.73 31.01
N ILE A 504 6.47 -30.71 32.34
CA ILE A 504 6.48 -29.47 33.14
C ILE A 504 7.68 -29.52 34.07
N ALA A 505 8.52 -28.49 34.02
CA ALA A 505 9.75 -28.42 34.78
C ALA A 505 9.87 -27.06 35.47
N GLY A 506 10.62 -26.99 36.57
CA GLY A 506 10.87 -25.72 37.24
C GLY A 506 11.58 -25.88 38.57
N ILE A 507 12.20 -24.81 39.06
CA ILE A 507 12.92 -24.82 40.34
C ILE A 507 12.17 -24.04 41.42
N ASN A 508 11.68 -22.84 41.10
CA ASN A 508 11.08 -21.92 42.08
C ASN A 508 9.58 -21.65 41.87
N GLY A 509 9.00 -22.28 40.85
CA GLY A 509 7.62 -22.02 40.46
C GLY A 509 6.58 -22.50 41.47
N GLN A 510 5.35 -22.01 41.31
CA GLN A 510 4.19 -22.49 42.05
C GLN A 510 2.98 -22.58 41.12
N ILE A 511 2.29 -23.72 41.16
CA ILE A 511 1.03 -23.96 40.46
C ILE A 511 -0.06 -24.17 41.52
N THR A 512 -1.15 -23.41 41.47
CA THR A 512 -2.34 -23.60 42.32
C THR A 512 -3.51 -24.05 41.47
N VAL A 513 -4.18 -25.13 41.85
CA VAL A 513 -5.30 -25.72 41.09
C VAL A 513 -6.52 -25.85 42.00
N SER A 514 -7.67 -25.35 41.53
CA SER A 514 -8.88 -25.26 42.36
C SER A 514 -9.80 -26.49 42.26
N ASN A 515 -9.65 -27.30 41.21
CA ASN A 515 -10.41 -28.53 40.99
C ASN A 515 -9.44 -29.67 40.62
N SER A 516 -9.75 -30.50 39.61
CA SER A 516 -9.02 -31.75 39.41
C SER A 516 -7.61 -31.58 38.84
N THR A 517 -6.67 -32.38 39.34
CA THR A 517 -5.29 -32.46 38.83
C THR A 517 -4.98 -33.80 38.17
N GLY A 518 -4.37 -33.76 36.98
CA GLY A 518 -3.94 -34.96 36.27
C GLY A 518 -2.51 -34.86 35.72
N ASN A 519 -1.73 -35.91 35.93
CA ASN A 519 -0.39 -36.04 35.37
C ASN A 519 -0.18 -37.42 34.72
N ASP A 520 -0.02 -37.45 33.40
CA ASP A 520 0.42 -38.60 32.61
C ASP A 520 1.85 -38.39 32.05
N GLY A 521 2.42 -37.20 32.23
CA GLY A 521 3.73 -36.79 31.76
C GLY A 521 4.85 -36.78 32.82
N ALA A 522 5.78 -35.85 32.72
CA ALA A 522 6.90 -35.67 33.64
C ALA A 522 6.81 -34.32 34.36
N LEU A 523 6.84 -34.36 35.70
CA LEU A 523 7.06 -33.18 36.56
C LEU A 523 8.51 -33.23 37.06
N LEU A 524 9.32 -32.24 36.68
CA LEU A 524 10.77 -32.22 36.90
C LEU A 524 11.22 -31.00 37.72
N GLY A 525 12.18 -31.18 38.62
CA GLY A 525 12.73 -30.10 39.45
C GLY A 525 12.11 -30.02 40.85
N SER A 526 11.87 -28.80 41.34
CA SER A 526 11.55 -28.53 42.74
C SER A 526 10.45 -27.49 42.97
N PHE A 527 9.56 -27.29 42.00
CA PHE A 527 8.44 -26.35 42.11
C PHE A 527 7.32 -26.87 43.02
N ASP A 528 6.44 -25.96 43.45
CA ASP A 528 5.28 -26.25 44.29
C ASP A 528 4.03 -26.56 43.44
N LEU A 529 3.31 -27.66 43.74
CA LEU A 529 1.98 -27.95 43.21
C LEU A 529 0.95 -27.95 44.35
N CYS A 530 0.09 -26.92 44.35
CA CYS A 530 -0.96 -26.68 45.33
C CYS A 530 -2.34 -27.09 44.78
N ASP A 531 -2.62 -28.39 44.77
CA ASP A 531 -3.98 -28.90 44.54
C ASP A 531 -4.88 -28.58 45.75
N GLN A 532 -6.03 -27.94 45.53
CA GLN A 532 -7.01 -27.62 46.58
C GLN A 532 -7.97 -28.78 46.89
N THR A 533 -8.04 -29.79 46.02
CA THR A 533 -8.86 -31.00 46.18
C THR A 533 -8.04 -32.29 46.18
N PRO A 534 -6.87 -32.38 46.85
CA PRO A 534 -5.94 -33.47 46.64
C PRO A 534 -6.49 -34.80 47.19
N PRO A 535 -6.09 -35.95 46.62
CA PRO A 535 -6.39 -37.25 47.20
C PRO A 535 -5.73 -37.41 48.59
N PRO A 536 -6.21 -38.33 49.43
CA PRO A 536 -5.73 -38.47 50.81
C PRO A 536 -4.31 -39.05 50.94
N SER A 537 -3.65 -39.39 49.82
CA SER A 537 -2.33 -40.02 49.80
C SER A 537 -1.44 -39.42 48.71
N TYR A 538 -0.13 -39.45 48.95
CA TYR A 538 0.89 -39.13 47.97
C TYR A 538 0.65 -39.89 46.65
N PRO A 539 0.77 -39.24 45.47
CA PRO A 539 1.37 -37.91 45.23
C PRO A 539 0.46 -36.68 45.37
N PHE A 540 -0.67 -36.73 46.07
CA PHE A 540 -1.56 -35.54 46.23
C PHE A 540 -1.96 -34.87 44.89
N ILE A 541 -2.02 -35.69 43.82
CA ILE A 541 -2.55 -35.37 42.49
C ILE A 541 -3.67 -36.39 42.23
N ASP A 542 -4.86 -35.96 41.79
CA ASP A 542 -6.04 -36.83 41.68
C ASP A 542 -5.80 -38.06 40.81
N ILE A 543 -5.14 -37.86 39.67
CA ILE A 543 -4.75 -38.93 38.76
C ILE A 543 -3.28 -38.75 38.36
N ASN A 544 -2.42 -39.66 38.81
CA ASN A 544 -1.02 -39.68 38.41
C ASN A 544 -0.62 -41.03 37.79
N ASN A 545 -0.40 -41.02 36.47
CA ASN A 545 0.21 -42.10 35.70
C ASN A 545 1.65 -41.76 35.25
N GLY A 546 2.04 -40.48 35.39
CA GLY A 546 3.34 -39.96 35.01
C GLY A 546 4.42 -40.06 36.09
N VAL A 547 5.57 -39.44 35.81
CA VAL A 547 6.73 -39.34 36.70
C VAL A 547 6.73 -37.99 37.42
N ILE A 548 7.10 -38.02 38.69
CA ILE A 548 7.22 -36.83 39.55
C ILE A 548 8.60 -36.88 40.21
N ASP A 549 9.37 -35.81 40.06
CA ASP A 549 10.66 -35.68 40.74
C ASP A 549 10.46 -35.65 42.27
N PRO A 550 11.34 -36.28 43.07
CA PRO A 550 11.19 -36.33 44.53
C PRO A 550 11.22 -34.98 45.23
N ASP A 551 11.76 -33.95 44.57
CA ASP A 551 11.91 -32.59 45.11
C ASP A 551 10.69 -31.69 44.82
N ILE A 552 9.71 -32.18 44.05
CA ILE A 552 8.42 -31.49 43.89
C ILE A 552 7.69 -31.45 45.23
N SER A 553 7.26 -30.26 45.61
CA SER A 553 6.58 -30.01 46.88
C SER A 553 5.08 -29.86 46.66
N PHE A 554 4.30 -30.41 47.59
CA PHE A 554 2.84 -30.32 47.55
C PHE A 554 2.37 -29.45 48.70
N CYS A 555 1.53 -28.46 48.40
CA CYS A 555 1.05 -27.54 49.41
C CYS A 555 0.09 -28.29 50.34
N GLY A 556 0.39 -28.29 51.64
CA GLY A 556 -0.52 -28.86 52.63
C GLY A 556 -1.84 -28.10 52.58
N THR A 557 -2.96 -28.82 52.51
CA THR A 557 -4.31 -28.23 52.50
C THR A 557 -4.41 -27.17 53.59
N VAL A 558 -4.49 -25.90 53.19
CA VAL A 558 -5.19 -24.94 54.04
C VAL A 558 -6.61 -25.51 54.08
N GLN A 559 -7.08 -25.85 55.28
CA GLN A 559 -8.48 -26.14 55.51
C GLN A 559 -9.26 -24.87 55.14
N ILE A 560 -9.58 -24.69 53.87
CA ILE A 560 -10.48 -23.63 53.42
C ILE A 560 -11.83 -24.00 54.00
N GLU A 561 -12.29 -23.20 54.96
CA GLU A 561 -13.66 -23.28 55.44
C GLU A 561 -14.61 -23.21 54.25
N THR A 562 -15.61 -24.06 54.27
CA THR A 562 -16.69 -24.15 53.29
C THR A 562 -17.21 -22.75 52.98
N PRO A 563 -17.36 -22.34 51.70
CA PRO A 563 -17.87 -21.01 51.38
C PRO A 563 -19.27 -20.87 51.97
N VAL A 564 -19.40 -20.02 52.98
CA VAL A 564 -20.69 -19.63 53.53
C VAL A 564 -21.32 -18.66 52.53
N SER A 565 -22.42 -19.06 51.91
CA SER A 565 -23.32 -18.12 51.22
C SER A 565 -23.75 -17.04 52.21
N THR A 566 -23.27 -15.81 52.01
CA THR A 566 -23.73 -14.64 52.76
C THR A 566 -24.84 -13.96 51.96
N ASN A 567 -26.00 -13.79 52.59
CA ASN A 567 -27.09 -12.99 52.01
C ASN A 567 -26.71 -11.51 52.12
N PHE A 568 -26.70 -10.78 51.02
CA PHE A 568 -26.60 -9.32 51.03
C PHE A 568 -27.97 -8.68 50.80
N LYS A 569 -28.17 -7.46 51.33
CA LYS A 569 -29.39 -6.67 51.12
C LYS A 569 -29.05 -5.37 50.40
N ILE A 570 -29.89 -5.01 49.43
CA ILE A 570 -29.82 -3.72 48.73
C ILE A 570 -30.97 -2.85 49.22
N TYR A 571 -30.69 -1.65 49.72
CA TYR A 571 -31.74 -0.69 50.08
C TYR A 571 -31.33 0.79 49.91
N PRO A 572 -32.28 1.66 49.51
CA PRO A 572 -33.63 1.33 49.07
C PRO A 572 -33.64 0.65 47.67
N ASN A 573 -34.58 -0.25 47.42
CA ASN A 573 -34.86 -0.80 46.08
C ASN A 573 -36.35 -0.59 45.78
N PRO A 574 -36.73 0.24 44.78
CA PRO A 574 -35.84 0.94 43.84
C PRO A 574 -35.06 2.11 44.49
N THR A 575 -33.89 2.43 43.92
CA THR A 575 -33.04 3.58 44.32
C THR A 575 -32.92 4.59 43.16
N SER A 576 -32.63 5.85 43.47
CA SER A 576 -32.46 6.93 42.49
C SER A 576 -31.29 7.88 42.80
N ASP A 577 -30.46 7.57 43.80
CA ASP A 577 -29.43 8.51 44.27
C ASP A 577 -28.19 7.78 44.83
N TYR A 578 -28.37 6.97 45.88
CA TYR A 578 -27.28 6.16 46.45
C TYR A 578 -27.75 4.73 46.75
N ILE A 579 -26.84 3.76 46.59
CA ILE A 579 -27.04 2.35 46.95
C ILE A 579 -26.26 2.09 48.24
N ASN A 580 -26.93 1.52 49.25
CA ASN A 580 -26.25 0.95 50.41
C ASN A 580 -26.22 -0.57 50.29
N ILE A 581 -25.04 -1.14 50.48
CA ILE A 581 -24.79 -2.58 50.54
C ILE A 581 -24.35 -2.90 51.97
N GLU A 582 -25.10 -3.75 52.66
CA GLU A 582 -24.77 -4.21 54.02
C GLU A 582 -24.33 -5.68 53.95
N LEU A 583 -23.13 -5.97 54.48
CA LEU A 583 -22.53 -7.30 54.56
C LEU A 583 -22.38 -7.73 56.02
N GLU A 584 -22.67 -8.99 56.33
CA GLU A 584 -22.69 -9.47 57.72
C GLU A 584 -21.29 -9.80 58.31
N ASN A 585 -20.19 -9.78 57.55
CA ASN A 585 -18.82 -9.94 58.08
C ASN A 585 -17.74 -9.26 57.21
N GLU A 586 -16.72 -8.69 57.85
CA GLU A 586 -15.56 -8.05 57.19
C GLU A 586 -14.50 -9.08 56.78
N SER A 587 -14.42 -9.38 55.48
CA SER A 587 -13.20 -9.86 54.81
C SER A 587 -13.41 -9.72 53.30
N TYR A 588 -12.74 -8.73 52.71
CA TYR A 588 -12.53 -8.42 51.28
C TYR A 588 -13.70 -8.71 50.32
N PHE A 589 -14.31 -7.64 49.81
CA PHE A 589 -15.13 -7.68 48.59
C PHE A 589 -14.68 -6.56 47.65
N SER A 590 -14.62 -6.84 46.34
CA SER A 590 -14.62 -5.82 45.30
C SER A 590 -16.03 -5.74 44.71
N PHE A 591 -16.46 -4.53 44.37
CA PHE A 591 -17.64 -4.34 43.52
C PHE A 591 -17.26 -3.36 42.43
N GLU A 592 -17.75 -3.60 41.23
CA GLU A 592 -17.59 -2.71 40.09
C GLU A 592 -18.99 -2.37 39.59
N LEU A 593 -19.30 -1.09 39.51
CA LEU A 593 -20.61 -0.59 39.09
C LEU A 593 -20.44 0.01 37.71
N PHE A 594 -20.92 -0.69 36.69
CA PHE A 594 -20.96 -0.16 35.34
C PHE A 594 -22.12 0.85 35.25
N ASP A 595 -21.84 2.02 34.66
CA ASP A 595 -22.81 3.10 34.52
C ASP A 595 -24.11 2.58 33.88
N ILE A 596 -25.25 2.87 34.51
CA ILE A 596 -26.57 2.65 33.91
C ILE A 596 -26.97 3.98 33.29
N ASN A 597 -26.38 4.29 32.14
CA ASN A 597 -26.91 5.26 31.19
C ASN A 597 -26.67 4.78 29.76
#